data_AF-A0A7C0VEC6-F1
#
_entry.id   AF-A0A7C0VEC6-F1
#
_cell.length_a   1.000
_cell.length_b   1.000
_cell.length_c   1.000
_cell.angle_alpha   90.00
_cell.angle_beta   90.00
_cell.angle_gamma   90.00
#
_symmetry.space_group_name_H-M   'P 1'
#
loop_
_entity.id
_entity.type
_entity.pdbx_description
1 polymer ?
#
loop_
_entity_poly.entity_id
_entity_poly.type
_entity_poly.pdbx_seq_one_letter_code
_entity_poly.pdbx_strand_id
1 'polypeptide(L)' 'MKVAVSSTGGSLNSVVDPRFGRCRFFLIVDTETMEAQAVPNSNIMAAHGSGIGSAQTVARLGVDAVITGQ' A
#
# COMPACT_ATOMS: atom_id res chain seq x y z
N MET A 1 -12.00 2.73 -10.03
CA MET A 1 -10.55 2.35 -10.16
C MET A 1 -9.94 2.27 -8.77
N LYS A 2 -9.12 1.26 -8.48
CA LYS A 2 -8.48 1.08 -7.16
C LYS A 2 -7.02 1.50 -7.18
N VAL A 3 -6.63 2.34 -6.23
CA VAL A 3 -5.25 2.82 -6.07
C VAL A 3 -4.71 2.40 -4.70
N ALA A 4 -3.50 1.85 -4.66
CA ALA A 4 -2.78 1.62 -3.41
C ALA A 4 -1.80 2.76 -3.13
N VAL A 5 -1.85 3.30 -1.92
CA VAL A 5 -0.90 4.31 -1.44
C VAL A 5 -0.06 3.72 -0.32
N SER A 6 1.27 3.76 -0.43
CA SER A 6 2.16 3.38 0.67
C SER A 6 2.04 4.39 1.80
N SER A 7 1.74 3.92 3.02
CA SER A 7 1.40 4.80 4.14
C SER A 7 2.12 4.42 5.44
N THR A 8 2.44 5.45 6.22
CA THR A 8 2.99 5.32 7.57
C THR A 8 1.93 4.93 8.61
N GLY A 9 0.64 5.05 8.26
CA GLY A 9 -0.50 4.76 9.15
C GLY A 9 -1.77 4.33 8.40
N GLY A 10 -2.77 3.84 9.15
CA GLY A 10 -4.03 3.30 8.59
C GLY A 10 -5.14 4.34 8.35
N SER A 11 -4.84 5.63 8.39
CA SER A 11 -5.81 6.71 8.14
C SER A 11 -5.47 7.45 6.85
N LEU A 12 -6.47 7.98 6.13
CA LEU A 12 -6.29 8.85 4.96
C LEU A 12 -5.43 10.11 5.24
N ASN A 13 -5.35 10.54 6.50
CA ASN A 13 -4.51 11.68 6.91
C ASN A 13 -3.06 11.27 7.23
N SER A 14 -2.73 9.98 7.10
CA SER A 14 -1.36 9.49 7.35
C SER A 14 -0.44 9.91 6.22
N VAL A 15 0.82 10.17 6.56
CA VAL A 15 1.82 10.56 5.57
C VAL A 15 2.17 9.36 4.69
N VAL A 16 2.38 9.62 3.39
CA VAL A 16 2.90 8.63 2.43
C VAL A 16 4.23 8.09 2.95
N ASP A 17 4.35 6.77 3.09
CA ASP A 17 5.63 6.14 3.42
C ASP A 17 6.45 6.07 2.12
N PRO A 18 7.68 6.63 2.09
CA PRO A 18 8.49 6.61 0.88
C PRO A 18 8.92 5.20 0.48
N ARG A 19 8.87 4.20 1.36
CA ARG A 19 9.38 2.86 1.06
C ARG A 19 8.22 1.95 0.68
N PHE A 20 8.03 1.64 -0.61
CA PHE A 20 6.91 0.78 -1.03
C PHE A 20 6.93 -0.60 -0.34
N GLY A 21 8.01 -1.36 -0.51
CA GLY A 21 8.09 -2.73 -0.01
C GLY A 21 8.16 -2.85 1.52
N ARG A 22 8.34 -1.74 2.23
CA ARG A 22 8.49 -1.69 3.70
C ARG A 22 7.62 -0.62 4.35
N CYS A 23 6.59 -0.16 3.66
CA CYS A 23 5.60 0.70 4.28
C CYS A 23 4.91 -0.06 5.41
N ARG A 24 4.32 0.65 6.36
CA ARG A 24 3.52 0.03 7.42
C ARG A 24 2.16 -0.44 6.91
N PHE A 25 1.55 0.34 6.04
CA PHE A 25 0.22 0.08 5.48
C PHE A 25 0.17 0.38 3.98
N PHE A 26 -0.73 -0.32 3.29
CA PHE A 26 -1.27 0.10 2.00
C PHE A 26 -2.67 0.66 2.25
N LEU A 27 -2.90 1.91 1.88
CA LEU A 27 -4.24 2.47 1.80
C LEU A 27 -4.80 2.15 0.42
N ILE A 28 -5.79 1.28 0.35
CA ILE A 28 -6.50 0.94 -0.88
C ILE A 28 -7.68 1.88 -1.01
N VAL A 29 -7.64 2.75 -2.00
CA VAL A 29 -8.64 3.79 -2.23
C VAL A 29 -9.37 3.49 -3.53
N ASP A 30 -10.69 3.44 -3.47
CA ASP A 30 -11.52 3.46 -4.67
C ASP A 30 -11.71 4.92 -5.10
N THR A 31 -11.26 5.26 -6.31
CA THR A 31 -11.29 6.66 -6.80
C THR A 31 -12.68 7.14 -7.22
N GLU A 32 -13.67 6.24 -7.34
CA GLU A 32 -15.04 6.59 -7.70
C GLU A 32 -15.87 6.88 -6.44
N THR A 33 -15.71 6.06 -5.40
CA THR A 33 -16.48 6.21 -4.14
C THR A 33 -15.71 6.96 -3.05
N MET A 34 -14.40 7.12 -3.20
CA MET A 34 -13.48 7.61 -2.16
C MET A 34 -13.44 6.74 -0.89
N GLU A 35 -13.96 5.52 -0.95
CA GLU A 35 -13.81 4.55 0.13
C GLU A 35 -12.35 4.11 0.25
N ALA A 36 -11.87 4.06 1.49
CA ALA A 36 -10.48 3.71 1.79
C ALA A 36 -10.39 2.58 2.81
N GLN A 37 -9.58 1.57 2.49
CA GLN A 37 -9.27 0.46 3.38
C GLN A 37 -7.77 0.46 3.69
N ALA A 38 -7.42 0.44 4.98
CA ALA A 38 -6.05 0.23 5.41
C ALA A 38 -5.71 -1.26 5.51
N VAL A 39 -4.64 -1.67 4.82
CA VAL A 39 -4.12 -3.03 4.83
C VAL A 39 -2.70 -3.02 5.43
N PRO A 40 -2.46 -3.66 6.58
CA PRO A 40 -1.11 -3.79 7.13
C PRO A 40 -0.19 -4.55 6.17
N ASN A 41 1.06 -4.08 6.00
CA ASN A 41 2.04 -4.75 5.14
C ASN A 41 2.78 -5.85 5.91
N SER A 42 2.41 -7.11 5.67
CA SER A 42 3.10 -8.27 6.26
C SER A 42 4.55 -8.42 5.82
N ASN A 43 4.97 -7.78 4.72
CA ASN A 43 6.31 -7.90 4.16
C ASN A 43 7.31 -6.90 4.74
N ILE A 44 6.90 -6.02 5.66
CA ILE A 44 7.74 -4.95 6.20
C ILE A 44 9.06 -5.44 6.82
N MET A 45 9.04 -6.61 7.47
CA MET A 45 10.20 -7.23 8.11
C MET A 45 10.86 -8.33 7.26
N ALA A 46 10.47 -8.49 5.99
CA ALA A 46 11.08 -9.50 5.13
C ALA A 46 12.58 -9.18 4.94
N ALA A 47 13.42 -10.18 5.23
CA ALA A 47 14.88 -10.07 5.09
C ALA A 47 15.28 -9.69 3.65
N HIS A 48 14.58 -10.25 2.67
CA HIS A 48 14.76 -10.00 1.24
C HIS A 48 13.42 -10.10 0.51
N GLY A 49 13.33 -9.46 -0.66
CA GLY A 49 12.14 -9.55 -1.53
C GLY A 49 10.90 -8.82 -1.01
N SER A 50 11.04 -7.91 -0.05
CA SER A 50 9.89 -7.20 0.55
C SER A 50 9.06 -6.44 -0.50
N GLY A 51 9.72 -5.81 -1.49
CA GLY A 51 9.05 -5.13 -2.60
C GLY A 51 8.22 -6.08 -3.49
N ILE A 52 8.76 -7.26 -3.82
CA ILE A 52 8.06 -8.27 -4.63
C ILE A 52 6.84 -8.79 -3.86
N GLY A 53 7.03 -9.16 -2.59
CA GLY A 53 5.94 -9.63 -1.74
C GLY A 53 4.83 -8.57 -1.58
N SER A 54 5.21 -7.31 -1.37
CA SER A 54 4.27 -6.19 -1.32
C SER A 54 3.53 -5.97 -2.64
N ALA A 55 4.22 -6.02 -3.78
CA ALA A 55 3.59 -5.91 -5.09
C ALA A 55 2.58 -7.04 -5.34
N GLN A 56 2.91 -8.27 -4.94
CA GLN A 56 1.99 -9.41 -5.01
C GLN A 56 0.76 -9.21 -4.12
N THR A 57 0.94 -8.72 -2.89
CA THR A 57 -0.18 -8.40 -2.00
C THR A 57 -1.11 -7.36 -2.63
N VAL A 58 -0.56 -6.26 -3.13
CA VAL A 58 -1.33 -5.18 -3.76
C VAL A 58 -2.05 -5.66 -5.02
N ALA A 59 -1.39 -6.44 -5.89
CA ALA A 59 -2.01 -7.01 -7.09
C ALA A 59 -3.18 -7.95 -6.76
N ARG A 60 -3.06 -8.77 -5.70
CA ARG A 60 -4.14 -9.65 -5.24
C ARG A 60 -5.37 -8.90 -4.74
N LEU A 61 -5.22 -7.64 -4.33
CA LEU A 61 -6.33 -6.78 -3.90
C LEU A 61 -7.06 -6.12 -5.09
N GLY A 62 -6.65 -6.43 -6.32
CA GLY A 62 -7.26 -5.88 -7.54
C GLY A 62 -6.97 -4.39 -7.70
N VAL A 63 -5.78 -3.95 -7.29
CA VAL A 63 -5.33 -2.56 -7.42
C VAL A 63 -4.81 -2.32 -8.83
N ASP A 64 -5.24 -1.21 -9.42
CA ASP A 64 -4.90 -0.81 -10.79
C ASP A 64 -3.62 0.04 -10.84
N ALA A 65 -3.37 0.84 -9.80
CA ALA A 65 -2.21 1.74 -9.73
C ALA A 65 -1.64 1.87 -8.31
N VAL A 66 -0.36 2.22 -8.22
CA VAL A 66 0.34 2.43 -6.95
C VAL A 66 0.91 3.85 -6.90
N ILE A 67 0.72 4.53 -5.78
CA ILE A 67 1.36 5.80 -5.45
C ILE A 67 2.31 5.56 -4.28
N THR A 68 3.60 5.83 -4.49
CA THR A 68 4.65 5.62 -3.50
C THR A 68 5.80 6.59 -3.72
N GLY A 69 6.76 6.64 -2.78
CA GLY A 69 7.96 7.46 -2.92
C GLY A 69 9.04 6.79 -3.77
N GLN A 70 9.46 5.58 -3.38
CA GLN A 70 10.53 4.79 -3.99
C GLN A 70 10.44 3.29 -3.67
#